data_AF-A0A1J4JSQ5-F1
#
_entry.id   AF-A0A1J4JSQ5-F1
#
_cell.length_a   1.000
_cell.length_b   1.000
_cell.length_c   1.000
_cell.angle_alpha   90.00
_cell.angle_beta   90.00
_cell.angle_gamma   90.00
#
_symmetry.space_group_name_H-M   'P 1'
#
loop_
_entity.id
_entity.type
_entity.pdbx_description
1 polymer ?
#
loop_
_entity_poly.entity_id
_entity_poly.type
_entity_poly.pdbx_seq_one_letter_code
_entity_poly.pdbx_strand_id
1 'polypeptide(L)'
;MSDFSTGLCDCFSDCGVCIYVTCCIECAVADNWARSRREDCSLCHLIAFSHPVWTRDNIRMMLGQREKQYAGDCLVYTFCTPCAVCQDARELKNNRNGNNINYRNNNNNSPREQPLLADGDQPPPYQPGVVLQPQQIVQPMPPQPVFIAQPNFDPSAQYQQPPAGYAPPPPPMYPQPVYVAAPPPQE
;
A
#
# COMPACT_ATOMS: atom_id res chain seq x y z
N MET A 1 8.41 0.59 22.68
CA MET A 1 8.29 1.72 21.74
C MET A 1 9.45 1.56 20.79
N SER A 2 9.19 1.28 19.53
CA SER A 2 10.23 1.32 18.52
C SER A 2 10.47 2.80 18.21
N ASP A 3 11.70 3.25 18.42
CA ASP A 3 11.96 4.66 18.70
C ASP A 3 12.06 5.49 17.42
N PHE A 4 11.27 6.56 17.36
CA PHE A 4 11.56 7.69 16.49
C PHE A 4 12.89 8.32 16.94
N SER A 5 13.66 8.87 16.00
CA SER A 5 14.96 9.49 16.29
C SER A 5 14.84 10.74 17.16
N THR A 6 13.67 11.37 17.19
CA THR A 6 13.39 12.58 17.99
C THR A 6 12.18 12.38 18.91
N GLY A 7 12.14 13.14 20.01
CA GLY A 7 11.00 13.15 20.92
C GLY A 7 9.74 13.77 20.27
N LEU A 8 8.55 13.41 20.79
CA LEU A 8 7.29 13.94 20.27
C LEU A 8 7.20 15.47 20.38
N CYS A 9 7.57 16.01 21.55
CA CYS A 9 7.51 17.45 21.82
C CYS A 9 8.78 18.20 21.36
N ASP A 10 9.61 17.57 20.54
CA ASP A 10 10.85 18.15 20.03
C ASP A 10 10.62 18.94 18.73
N CYS A 11 9.44 19.56 18.57
CA CYS A 11 9.06 20.28 17.35
C CYS A 11 10.03 21.44 17.04
N PHE A 12 10.54 22.12 18.07
CA PHE A 12 11.46 23.26 17.93
C PHE A 12 12.90 22.91 17.56
N SER A 13 13.28 21.63 17.55
CA SER A 13 14.61 21.22 17.08
C SER A 13 14.80 21.40 15.57
N ASP A 14 13.72 21.60 14.82
CA ASP A 14 13.76 22.09 13.44
C ASP A 14 12.75 23.24 13.29
N CYS A 15 13.19 24.47 13.59
CA CYS A 15 12.34 25.66 13.54
C CYS A 15 11.70 25.88 12.16
N GLY A 16 12.38 25.49 11.08
CA GLY A 16 11.83 25.60 9.72
C GLY A 16 10.63 24.68 9.52
N VAL A 17 10.76 23.41 9.93
CA VAL A 17 9.64 22.45 9.92
C VAL A 17 8.53 22.90 10.87
N CYS A 18 8.87 23.37 12.07
CA CYS A 18 7.87 23.84 13.04
C CYS A 18 7.03 24.99 12.47
N ILE A 19 7.68 26.01 11.89
CA ILE A 19 6.98 27.14 11.26
C ILE A 19 6.11 26.64 10.10
N TYR A 20 6.63 25.77 9.24
CA TYR A 20 5.86 25.21 8.13
C TYR A 20 4.60 24.47 8.60
N VAL A 21 4.73 23.61 9.61
CA VAL A 21 3.60 22.86 10.20
C VAL A 21 2.60 23.80 10.87
N THR A 22 3.06 24.82 11.60
CA THR A 22 2.16 25.80 12.24
C THR A 22 1.44 26.67 11.20
N CYS A 23 2.10 27.04 10.10
CA CYS A 23 1.53 27.89 9.06
C CYS A 23 0.56 27.15 8.12
N CYS A 24 0.83 25.88 7.79
CA CYS A 24 -0.07 25.05 7.00
C CYS A 24 0.07 23.57 7.37
N ILE A 25 -0.66 23.14 8.41
CA ILE A 25 -0.61 21.75 8.87
C ILE A 25 -1.08 20.77 7.78
N GLU A 26 -2.12 21.11 7.02
CA GLU A 26 -2.63 20.26 5.93
C GLU A 26 -1.59 20.09 4.83
N CYS A 27 -0.86 21.15 4.47
CA CYS A 27 0.23 21.07 3.51
C CYS A 27 1.36 20.17 4.02
N ALA A 28 1.68 20.26 5.32
CA ALA A 28 2.71 19.44 5.93
C ALA A 28 2.32 17.96 6.04
N VAL A 29 1.05 17.66 6.36
CA VAL A 29 0.51 16.30 6.33
C VAL A 29 0.54 15.72 4.92
N ALA A 30 0.14 16.50 3.92
CA ALA A 30 0.19 16.09 2.51
C ALA A 30 1.63 15.82 2.02
N ASP A 31 2.57 16.70 2.36
CA ASP A 31 3.99 16.52 2.03
C ASP A 31 4.56 15.27 2.72
N ASN A 32 4.26 15.06 4.00
CA ASN A 32 4.68 13.86 4.72
C ASN A 32 4.09 12.58 4.11
N TRP A 33 2.81 12.61 3.72
CA TRP A 33 2.16 11.48 3.06
C TRP A 33 2.84 11.12 1.74
N ALA A 34 3.05 12.10 0.85
CA ALA A 34 3.73 11.90 -0.42
C ALA A 34 5.16 11.36 -0.21
N ARG A 35 5.91 11.98 0.72
CA ARG A 35 7.28 11.57 1.06
C ARG A 35 7.38 10.17 1.64
N SER A 36 6.43 9.75 2.47
CA SER A 36 6.40 8.39 3.02
C SER A 36 6.29 7.32 1.93
N ARG A 37 5.78 7.70 0.76
CA ARG A 37 5.61 6.85 -0.43
C ARG A 37 6.67 7.07 -1.51
N ARG A 38 7.62 8.01 -1.28
CA ARG A 38 8.62 8.46 -2.24
C ARG A 38 8.01 9.06 -3.52
N GLU A 39 6.89 9.76 -3.35
CA GLU A 39 6.21 10.50 -4.39
C GLU A 39 6.41 12.02 -4.17
N ASP A 40 6.31 12.82 -5.24
CA ASP A 40 6.32 14.28 -5.12
C ASP A 40 4.97 14.78 -4.60
N CYS A 41 5.00 15.77 -3.70
CA CYS A 41 3.77 16.38 -3.20
C CYS A 41 3.06 17.12 -4.33
N SER A 42 1.75 16.95 -4.42
CA SER A 42 0.92 17.52 -5.47
C SER A 42 -0.43 17.91 -4.88
N LEU A 43 -1.25 18.65 -5.64
CA LEU A 43 -2.56 19.11 -5.17
C LEU A 43 -3.49 17.96 -4.75
N CYS A 44 -3.35 16.76 -5.36
CA CYS A 44 -4.19 15.62 -5.01
C CYS A 44 -3.92 15.14 -3.58
N HIS A 45 -2.69 15.25 -3.08
CA HIS A 45 -2.33 14.89 -1.71
C HIS A 45 -2.95 15.84 -0.68
N LEU A 46 -3.13 17.11 -1.04
CA LEU A 46 -3.79 18.10 -0.20
C LEU A 46 -5.32 17.86 -0.13
N ILE A 47 -5.94 17.47 -1.24
CA ILE A 47 -7.40 17.29 -1.33
C ILE A 47 -7.85 15.92 -0.83
N ALA A 48 -7.00 14.90 -0.90
CA ALA A 48 -7.35 13.53 -0.51
C ALA A 48 -7.51 13.34 1.01
N PHE A 49 -7.15 14.34 1.84
CA PHE A 49 -7.25 14.31 3.31
C PHE A 49 -6.82 12.96 3.92
N SER A 50 -5.58 12.54 3.64
CA SER A 50 -5.06 11.31 4.24
C SER A 50 -4.90 11.49 5.74
N HIS A 51 -5.52 10.61 6.52
CA HIS A 51 -5.38 10.64 7.98
C HIS A 51 -3.91 10.39 8.36
N PRO A 52 -3.27 11.24 9.19
CA PRO A 52 -1.82 11.22 9.37
C PRO A 52 -1.31 9.97 10.11
N VAL A 53 -2.19 9.18 10.73
CA VAL A 53 -1.88 7.85 11.26
C VAL A 53 -1.36 6.91 10.17
N TRP A 54 -1.87 6.99 8.93
CA TRP A 54 -1.40 6.16 7.83
C TRP A 54 0.01 6.54 7.39
N THR A 55 0.28 7.85 7.34
CA THR A 55 1.63 8.37 7.08
C THR A 55 2.62 7.84 8.13
N ARG A 56 2.22 7.87 9.39
CA ARG A 56 3.05 7.39 10.49
C ARG A 56 3.30 5.88 10.44
N ASP A 57 2.30 5.09 10.08
CA ASP A 57 2.44 3.64 9.85
C ASP A 57 3.47 3.36 8.73
N ASN A 58 3.39 4.10 7.62
CA ASN A 58 4.39 4.00 6.54
C ASN A 58 5.81 4.33 7.03
N ILE A 59 5.97 5.39 7.83
CA ILE A 59 7.27 5.77 8.41
C ILE A 59 7.79 4.65 9.32
N ARG A 60 6.95 4.06 10.17
CA ARG A 60 7.32 2.92 11.02
C ARG A 60 7.77 1.72 10.20
N MET A 61 7.06 1.40 9.12
CA MET A 61 7.47 0.36 8.17
C MET A 61 8.83 0.68 7.54
N MET A 62 9.09 1.95 7.19
CA MET A 62 10.40 2.39 6.68
C MET A 62 11.52 2.23 7.70
N LEU A 63 11.22 2.39 8.99
CA LEU A 63 12.14 2.18 10.11
C LEU A 63 12.29 0.71 10.52
N GLY A 64 11.65 -0.24 9.81
CA GLY A 64 11.69 -1.67 10.13
C GLY A 64 10.81 -2.08 11.32
N GLN A 65 9.93 -1.19 11.77
CA GLN A 65 9.03 -1.42 12.90
C GLN A 65 7.77 -2.11 12.39
N ARG A 66 7.70 -3.44 12.55
CA ARG A 66 6.59 -4.26 12.03
C ARG A 66 5.35 -4.28 12.93
N GLU A 67 5.49 -3.88 14.19
CA GLU A 67 4.37 -3.83 15.12
C GLU A 67 3.51 -2.58 14.90
N LYS A 68 2.23 -2.80 14.60
CA LYS A 68 1.25 -1.74 14.39
C LYS A 68 0.84 -1.12 15.72
N GLN A 69 0.91 0.20 15.82
CA GLN A 69 0.60 0.96 17.05
C GLN A 69 -0.54 1.97 16.84
N TYR A 70 -1.58 1.59 16.11
CA TYR A 70 -2.67 2.50 15.72
C TYR A 70 -3.31 3.24 16.91
N ALA A 71 -3.58 2.56 18.02
CA ALA A 71 -4.17 3.22 19.19
C ALA A 71 -3.25 4.31 19.77
N GLY A 72 -1.95 4.01 19.88
CA GLY A 72 -0.96 4.98 20.35
C GLY A 72 -0.79 6.15 19.38
N ASP A 73 -0.73 5.86 18.08
CA ASP A 73 -0.59 6.88 17.04
C ASP A 73 -1.84 7.77 16.96
N CYS A 74 -3.04 7.22 17.12
CA CYS A 74 -4.29 7.98 17.23
C CYS A 74 -4.26 8.94 18.43
N LEU A 75 -3.81 8.47 19.61
CA LEU A 75 -3.71 9.32 20.80
C LEU A 75 -2.70 10.45 20.59
N VAL A 76 -1.53 10.14 20.02
CA VAL A 76 -0.50 11.13 19.69
C VAL A 76 -1.07 12.22 18.76
N TYR A 77 -1.79 11.82 17.71
CA TYR A 77 -2.41 12.76 16.78
C TYR A 77 -3.62 13.50 17.37
N THR A 78 -4.29 12.93 18.37
CA THR A 78 -5.39 13.59 19.09
C THR A 78 -4.87 14.68 20.04
N PHE A 79 -3.75 14.43 20.73
CA PHE A 79 -3.25 15.33 21.78
C PHE A 79 -2.11 16.26 21.35
N CYS A 80 -1.34 15.90 20.31
CA CYS A 80 -0.17 16.67 19.87
C CYS A 80 0.00 16.59 18.35
N THR A 81 -1.06 16.83 17.57
CA THR A 81 -1.03 16.82 16.09
C THR A 81 0.17 17.59 15.51
N PRO A 82 0.43 18.88 15.86
CA PRO A 82 1.54 19.60 15.23
C PRO A 82 2.90 19.00 15.57
N CYS A 83 3.07 18.50 16.79
CA CYS A 83 4.30 17.87 17.25
C CYS A 83 4.55 16.55 16.51
N ALA A 84 3.49 15.75 16.33
CA ALA A 84 3.52 14.50 15.59
C ALA A 84 3.86 14.72 14.11
N VAL A 85 3.24 15.71 13.46
CA VAL A 85 3.55 16.06 12.06
C VAL A 85 5.00 16.56 11.92
N CYS A 86 5.51 17.33 12.88
CA CYS A 86 6.92 17.75 12.90
C CYS A 86 7.86 16.54 13.05
N GLN A 87 7.54 15.61 13.95
CA GLN A 87 8.30 14.38 14.16
C GLN A 87 8.37 13.55 12.88
N ASP A 88 7.22 13.32 12.22
CA ASP A 88 7.13 12.58 10.97
C ASP A 88 7.94 13.24 9.84
N ALA A 89 7.86 14.57 9.70
CA ALA A 89 8.62 15.32 8.71
C ALA A 89 10.15 15.19 8.90
N ARG A 90 10.62 15.18 10.15
CA ARG A 90 12.03 14.97 10.47
C ARG A 90 12.49 13.56 10.17
N GLU A 91 11.70 12.54 10.50
CA GLU A 91 12.05 11.16 10.15
C GLU A 91 12.18 10.97 8.65
N LEU A 92 11.28 11.57 7.87
CA LEU A 92 11.34 11.52 6.42
C LEU A 92 12.56 12.26 5.86
N LYS A 93 12.91 13.41 6.45
CA LYS A 93 14.13 14.17 6.10
C LYS A 93 15.41 13.39 6.45
N ASN A 94 15.46 12.78 7.63
CA ASN A 94 16.60 11.97 8.09
C ASN A 94 16.79 10.72 7.22
N ASN A 95 15.69 10.04 6.88
CA ASN A 95 15.71 8.88 5.99
C ASN A 95 16.07 9.21 4.52
N ARG A 96 15.89 10.46 4.08
CA ARG A 96 16.31 10.92 2.75
C ARG A 96 17.81 11.21 2.68
N ASN A 97 18.37 11.74 3.76
CA ASN A 97 19.78 12.14 3.82
C ASN A 97 20.72 10.98 4.23
N GLY A 98 20.19 9.99 4.96
CA GLY A 98 20.92 8.78 5.35
C GLY A 98 20.49 7.56 4.54
N ASN A 99 21.39 7.03 3.73
CA ASN A 99 21.36 5.74 3.03
C ASN A 99 20.61 4.59 3.73
N ASN A 100 19.28 4.57 3.75
CA ASN A 100 18.53 3.39 4.23
C ASN A 100 18.38 2.38 3.08
N ILE A 101 19.52 1.75 2.73
CA ILE A 101 19.65 0.61 1.80
C ILE A 101 18.73 -0.56 2.23
N ASN A 102 18.34 -0.62 3.51
CA ASN A 102 17.50 -1.67 4.06
C ASN A 102 16.07 -1.70 3.51
N TYR A 103 15.46 -0.56 3.16
CA TYR A 103 14.11 -0.59 2.56
C TYR A 103 14.12 -1.17 1.14
N ARG A 104 15.19 -0.93 0.37
CA ARG A 104 15.36 -1.47 -0.99
C ARG A 104 15.60 -2.99 -0.97
N ASN A 105 16.31 -3.50 0.03
CA ASN A 105 16.55 -4.94 0.15
C ASN A 105 15.33 -5.71 0.71
N ASN A 106 14.49 -5.11 1.56
CA ASN A 106 13.30 -5.78 2.09
C ASN A 106 12.13 -5.80 1.09
N ASN A 107 11.93 -4.76 0.27
CA ASN A 107 10.87 -4.76 -0.74
C ASN A 107 11.14 -5.70 -1.92
N ASN A 108 12.40 -6.05 -2.19
CA ASN A 108 12.74 -7.09 -3.16
C ASN A 108 12.60 -8.52 -2.59
N ASN A 109 12.45 -8.66 -1.27
CA ASN A 109 12.34 -9.95 -0.57
C ASN A 109 11.00 -10.14 0.16
N SER A 110 10.02 -9.24 -0.04
CA SER A 110 8.65 -9.51 0.37
C SER A 110 7.95 -10.21 -0.80
N PRO A 111 7.81 -11.56 -0.81
CA PRO A 111 6.68 -12.12 -1.53
C PRO A 111 5.46 -11.45 -0.91
N ARG A 112 4.66 -10.83 -1.76
CA ARG A 112 3.29 -10.47 -1.44
C ARG A 112 2.65 -11.75 -0.89
N GLU A 113 2.49 -11.87 0.42
CA GLU A 113 2.01 -13.10 1.05
C GLU A 113 0.65 -13.45 0.44
N GLN A 114 0.68 -14.52 -0.38
CA GLN A 114 -0.42 -15.45 -0.49
C GLN A 114 -0.54 -16.17 0.87
N PRO A 115 -1.72 -16.68 1.23
CA PRO A 115 -1.95 -17.28 2.54
C PRO A 115 -1.02 -18.47 2.80
N LEU A 116 -0.48 -18.53 4.02
CA LEU A 116 0.25 -19.67 4.57
C LEU A 116 -0.45 -21.00 4.26
N LEU A 117 0.26 -21.89 3.57
CA LEU A 117 0.05 -23.34 3.66
C LEU A 117 1.31 -23.95 4.27
N ALA A 118 1.09 -24.69 5.35
CA ALA A 118 2.10 -25.29 6.19
C ALA A 118 2.73 -26.54 5.55
N ASP A 119 3.93 -26.83 6.05
CA ASP A 119 4.63 -28.11 6.16
C ASP A 119 5.11 -28.84 4.90
N GLY A 120 6.42 -29.17 4.96
CA GLY A 120 6.95 -30.39 4.36
C GLY A 120 7.95 -30.19 3.22
N ASP A 121 9.18 -30.58 3.51
CA ASP A 121 10.21 -31.06 2.59
C ASP A 121 11.23 -30.08 1.99
N GLN A 122 12.46 -30.37 2.36
CA GLN A 122 13.71 -29.73 1.98
C GLN A 122 14.06 -30.10 0.52
N PRO A 123 14.36 -29.13 -0.37
CA PRO A 123 14.67 -29.47 -1.76
C PRO A 123 16.10 -30.08 -1.90
N PRO A 124 16.30 -31.00 -2.87
CA PRO A 124 17.56 -31.70 -3.07
C PRO A 124 18.64 -30.80 -3.69
N PRO A 125 19.93 -31.19 -3.59
CA PRO A 125 21.03 -30.38 -4.10
C PRO A 125 21.00 -30.25 -5.63
N TYR A 126 21.26 -29.03 -6.09
CA TYR A 126 21.26 -28.56 -7.48
C TYR A 126 22.17 -29.39 -8.41
N GLN A 127 21.63 -29.82 -9.55
CA GLN A 127 22.42 -30.31 -10.70
C GLN A 127 22.25 -29.38 -11.90
N PRO A 128 23.33 -28.84 -12.48
CA PRO A 128 23.24 -27.99 -13.66
C PRO A 128 23.09 -28.83 -14.93
N GLY A 129 22.04 -28.59 -15.72
CA GLY A 129 22.02 -29.09 -17.11
C GLY A 129 20.69 -29.45 -17.77
N VAL A 130 19.52 -29.04 -17.27
CA VAL A 130 18.24 -29.37 -17.93
C VAL A 130 17.62 -28.13 -18.58
N VAL A 131 17.50 -28.18 -19.90
CA VAL A 131 16.79 -27.20 -20.74
C VAL A 131 15.29 -27.33 -20.45
N LEU A 132 14.68 -26.29 -19.88
CA LEU A 132 13.24 -26.25 -19.60
C LEU A 132 12.45 -26.04 -20.89
N GLN A 133 11.53 -26.96 -21.18
CA GLN A 133 10.48 -26.75 -22.20
C GLN A 133 9.46 -25.71 -21.72
N PRO A 134 8.74 -25.02 -22.64
CA PRO A 134 7.76 -24.01 -22.27
C PRO A 134 6.58 -24.64 -21.53
N GLN A 135 6.38 -24.23 -20.29
CA GLN A 135 5.23 -24.65 -19.49
C GLN A 135 3.95 -24.02 -20.05
N GLN A 136 2.93 -24.86 -20.27
CA GLN A 136 1.58 -24.39 -20.60
C GLN A 136 1.03 -23.59 -19.42
N ILE A 137 0.62 -22.35 -19.71
CA ILE A 137 -0.01 -21.45 -18.73
C ILE A 137 -1.37 -22.03 -18.37
N VAL A 138 -1.45 -22.74 -17.25
CA VAL A 138 -2.71 -23.14 -16.64
C VAL A 138 -3.34 -21.90 -16.05
N GLN A 139 -4.45 -21.43 -16.64
CA GLN A 139 -5.16 -20.27 -16.10
C GLN A 139 -5.72 -20.62 -14.70
N PRO A 140 -5.52 -19.77 -13.69
CA PRO A 140 -6.04 -20.01 -12.35
C PRO A 140 -7.56 -19.96 -12.37
N MET A 141 -8.17 -21.01 -11.81
CA MET A 141 -9.62 -21.11 -11.66
C MET A 141 -10.11 -20.01 -10.70
N PRO A 142 -11.22 -19.32 -10.99
CA PRO A 142 -11.72 -18.26 -10.13
C PRO A 142 -12.05 -18.78 -8.73
N PRO A 143 -11.84 -17.96 -7.68
CA PRO A 143 -12.12 -18.36 -6.31
C PRO A 143 -13.61 -18.67 -6.15
N GLN A 144 -13.90 -19.84 -5.58
CA GLN A 144 -15.25 -20.25 -5.22
C GLN A 144 -15.78 -19.32 -4.11
N PRO A 145 -17.03 -18.84 -4.20
CA PRO A 145 -17.60 -17.98 -3.16
C PRO A 145 -17.72 -18.72 -1.84
N VAL A 146 -17.19 -18.11 -0.78
CA VAL A 146 -17.36 -18.57 0.61
C VAL A 146 -18.77 -18.18 1.05
N PHE A 147 -19.67 -19.15 1.13
CA PHE A 147 -21.02 -18.95 1.67
C PHE A 147 -20.97 -18.93 3.20
N ILE A 148 -21.18 -17.75 3.79
CA ILE A 148 -21.43 -17.60 5.22
C ILE A 148 -22.86 -18.07 5.48
N ALA A 149 -23.02 -19.18 6.22
CA ALA A 149 -24.33 -19.71 6.57
C ALA A 149 -25.08 -18.72 7.49
N GLN A 150 -26.11 -18.06 6.96
CA GLN A 150 -27.06 -17.33 7.78
C GLN A 150 -28.00 -18.33 8.48
N PRO A 151 -28.28 -18.19 9.79
CA PRO A 151 -28.99 -19.19 10.58
C PRO A 151 -30.49 -19.35 10.26
N ASN A 152 -31.01 -18.73 9.19
CA ASN A 152 -32.42 -18.83 8.78
C ASN A 152 -32.60 -18.77 7.25
N PHE A 153 -31.60 -19.21 6.48
CA PHE A 153 -31.72 -19.25 5.03
C PHE A 153 -32.51 -20.49 4.60
N ASP A 154 -33.71 -20.30 4.04
CA ASP A 154 -34.47 -21.37 3.37
C ASP A 154 -33.94 -21.54 1.94
N PRO A 155 -33.18 -22.61 1.64
CA PRO A 155 -32.58 -22.82 0.32
C PRO A 155 -33.62 -23.09 -0.78
N SER A 156 -34.90 -23.32 -0.45
CA SER A 156 -35.95 -23.56 -1.44
C SER A 156 -36.45 -22.29 -2.14
N ALA A 157 -36.14 -21.10 -1.61
CA ALA A 157 -36.62 -19.82 -2.15
C ALA A 157 -35.81 -19.26 -3.33
N GLN A 158 -34.63 -19.82 -3.65
CA GLN A 158 -33.72 -19.23 -4.65
C GLN A 158 -33.82 -19.78 -6.07
N TYR A 159 -34.62 -20.82 -6.32
CA TYR A 159 -34.81 -21.36 -7.68
C TYR A 159 -36.14 -20.91 -8.29
N GLN A 160 -36.43 -19.61 -8.27
CA GLN A 160 -37.39 -19.08 -9.23
C GLN A 160 -36.70 -19.02 -10.59
N GLN A 161 -37.06 -19.95 -11.48
CA GLN A 161 -36.59 -19.92 -12.86
C GLN A 161 -36.89 -18.53 -13.45
N PRO A 162 -35.96 -17.91 -14.19
CA PRO A 162 -36.26 -16.69 -14.91
C PRO A 162 -37.46 -16.96 -15.83
N PRO A 163 -38.38 -15.98 -15.98
CA PRO A 163 -39.55 -16.15 -16.84
C PRO A 163 -39.11 -16.56 -18.25
N ALA A 164 -39.82 -17.53 -18.82
CA ALA A 164 -39.57 -18.03 -20.16
C ALA A 164 -39.57 -16.85 -21.16
N GLY A 165 -38.42 -16.60 -21.80
CA GLY A 165 -38.23 -15.51 -22.77
C GLY A 165 -37.21 -14.44 -22.39
N TYR A 166 -36.52 -14.54 -21.25
CA TYR A 166 -35.42 -13.62 -20.93
C TYR A 166 -34.19 -13.89 -21.81
N ALA A 167 -33.95 -13.02 -22.79
CA ALA A 167 -32.68 -12.97 -23.51
C ALA A 167 -31.70 -12.08 -22.73
N PRO A 168 -30.48 -12.56 -22.40
CA PRO A 168 -29.50 -11.73 -21.74
C PRO A 168 -29.11 -10.55 -22.64
N PRO A 169 -28.78 -9.38 -22.06
CA PRO A 169 -28.33 -8.23 -22.85
C PRO A 169 -27.02 -8.55 -23.57
N PRO A 170 -26.78 -7.97 -24.76
CA PRO A 170 -25.50 -8.11 -25.45
C PRO A 170 -24.37 -7.51 -24.60
N PRO A 171 -23.15 -8.08 -24.66
CA PRO A 171 -22.01 -7.55 -23.93
C PRO A 171 -21.66 -6.13 -24.38
N PRO A 172 -21.14 -5.28 -23.48
CA PRO A 172 -20.71 -3.93 -23.83
C PRO A 172 -19.58 -3.99 -24.88
N MET A 173 -19.75 -3.27 -26.00
CA MET A 173 -18.66 -3.09 -26.96
C MET A 173 -17.66 -2.08 -26.39
N TYR A 174 -16.48 -2.56 -26.02
CA TYR A 174 -15.38 -1.67 -25.67
C TYR A 174 -14.73 -1.11 -26.94
N PRO A 175 -14.46 0.22 -27.01
CA PRO A 175 -13.72 0.79 -28.12
C PRO A 175 -12.30 0.21 -28.15
N GLN A 176 -11.87 -0.22 -29.34
CA GLN A 176 -10.52 -0.72 -29.55
C GLN A 176 -9.51 0.42 -29.38
N PRO A 177 -8.35 0.17 -28.73
CA PRO A 177 -7.32 1.19 -28.57
C PRO A 177 -6.77 1.61 -29.95
N VAL A 178 -6.77 2.92 -30.21
CA VAL A 178 -6.16 3.51 -31.40
C VAL A 178 -4.66 3.58 -31.16
N TYR A 179 -3.89 2.72 -31.82
CA TYR A 179 -2.44 2.79 -31.79
C TYR A 179 -1.94 3.94 -32.68
N VAL A 180 -1.42 4.99 -32.06
CA VAL A 180 -0.71 6.06 -32.77
C VAL A 180 0.72 5.58 -33.04
N ALA A 181 1.09 5.50 -34.32
CA ALA A 181 2.44 5.14 -34.72
C ALA A 181 3.46 6.14 -34.17
N ALA A 182 4.57 5.65 -33.63
CA ALA A 182 5.66 6.48 -33.14
C ALA A 182 6.30 7.28 -34.29
N PRO A 183 6.68 8.55 -34.07
CA PRO A 183 7.40 9.33 -35.08
C PRO A 183 8.77 8.72 -35.36
N PRO A 184 9.28 8.82 -36.61
CA PRO A 184 10.60 8.33 -36.96
C PRO A 184 11.72 9.12 -36.22
N PRO A 185 12.87 8.49 -35.97
CA PRO A 185 14.03 9.16 -35.37
C PRO A 185 14.53 10.27 -36.30
N GLN A 186 14.91 11.41 -35.71
CA GLN A 186 15.56 12.52 -36.43
C GLN A 186 17.06 12.25 -36.51
N GLU A 187 17.63 12.35 -37.72
CA GLU A 187 19.07 12.25 -38.00
C GLU A 187 19.84 13.54 -37.62
#